data_AF-A0A496JDM6-F1
#
_entry.id   AF-A0A496JDM6-F1
#
_cell.length_a   1.000
_cell.length_b   1.000
_cell.length_c   1.000
_cell.angle_alpha   90.00
_cell.angle_beta   90.00
_cell.angle_gamma   90.00
#
_symmetry.space_group_name_H-M   'P 1'
#
loop_
_entity.id
_entity.type
_entity.pdbx_description
1 polymer ?
#
loop_
_entity_poly.entity_id
_entity_poly.type
_entity_poly.pdbx_seq_one_letter_code
_entity_poly.pdbx_strand_id
1 'polypeptide(L)'
;MREKSKTLKDKFKDKTSNLFHKLNSIQKDYYTKMLPKACKDVFTLGSSKSYPMTLNFDKGFCVGLYKGLNSLKPTYYDAPLSTLIIAPPGSGKTAAVAVPNLLNVPSSCVVLDIKGELFDLIAGYRQQVLKNKIFCI
;
A
#
# COMPACT_ATOMS: atom_id res chain seq x y z
N MET A 1 11.02 -67.37 -38.98
CA MET A 1 10.51 -66.87 -37.69
C MET A 1 9.15 -66.24 -37.94
N ARG A 2 8.06 -66.75 -37.35
CA ARG A 2 6.70 -66.21 -37.54
C ARG A 2 6.47 -65.09 -36.53
N GLU A 3 6.24 -63.86 -37.01
CA GLU A 3 5.77 -62.76 -36.18
C GLU A 3 4.38 -63.10 -35.61
N LYS A 4 4.27 -63.15 -34.28
CA LYS A 4 2.98 -63.31 -33.60
C LYS A 4 2.19 -62.00 -33.74
N SER A 5 1.21 -62.00 -34.63
CA SER A 5 0.23 -60.91 -34.77
C SER A 5 -0.55 -60.74 -33.45
N LYS A 6 -0.27 -59.66 -32.71
CA LYS A 6 -0.98 -59.31 -31.47
C LYS A 6 -2.48 -59.14 -31.76
N THR A 7 -3.32 -59.89 -31.07
CA THR A 7 -4.78 -59.88 -31.19
C THR A 7 -5.35 -58.48 -30.97
N LEU A 8 -6.37 -58.10 -31.73
CA LEU A 8 -7.03 -56.78 -31.69
C LEU A 8 -7.47 -56.36 -30.27
N LYS A 9 -7.88 -57.34 -29.45
CA LYS A 9 -8.24 -57.14 -28.03
C LYS A 9 -7.06 -56.72 -27.17
N ASP A 10 -5.87 -57.28 -27.42
CA ASP A 10 -4.65 -56.96 -26.67
C ASP A 10 -4.15 -55.55 -27.02
N LYS A 11 -4.21 -55.16 -28.29
CA LYS A 11 -3.92 -53.78 -28.72
C LYS A 11 -4.90 -52.76 -28.12
N PHE A 12 -6.17 -53.13 -27.97
CA PHE A 12 -7.17 -52.25 -27.36
C PHE A 12 -6.92 -52.05 -25.86
N LYS A 13 -6.61 -53.14 -25.13
CA LYS A 13 -6.33 -53.11 -23.69
C LYS A 13 -5.04 -52.34 -23.35
N ASP A 14 -4.03 -52.45 -24.21
CA ASP A 14 -2.74 -51.75 -24.06
C ASP A 14 -2.86 -50.25 -24.41
N LYS A 15 -3.79 -49.90 -25.31
CA LYS A 15 -4.10 -48.51 -25.65
C LYS A 15 -4.92 -47.83 -24.55
N THR A 16 -5.85 -48.54 -23.91
CA THR A 16 -6.61 -48.01 -22.79
C THR A 16 -5.74 -47.82 -21.55
N SER A 17 -4.89 -48.80 -21.19
CA SER A 17 -3.95 -48.67 -20.06
C SER A 17 -3.00 -47.48 -20.21
N ASN A 18 -2.45 -47.26 -21.41
CA ASN A 18 -1.63 -46.09 -21.71
C ASN A 18 -2.40 -44.77 -21.61
N LEU A 19 -3.67 -44.74 -22.04
CA LEU A 19 -4.51 -43.54 -21.92
C LEU A 19 -4.83 -43.21 -20.46
N PHE A 20 -5.13 -44.23 -19.64
CA PHE A 20 -5.34 -44.05 -18.21
C PHE A 20 -4.08 -43.58 -17.49
N HIS A 21 -2.90 -44.13 -17.83
CA HIS A 21 -1.64 -43.67 -17.27
C HIS A 21 -1.34 -42.22 -17.67
N LYS A 22 -1.65 -41.83 -18.92
CA LYS A 22 -1.47 -40.47 -19.43
C LYS A 22 -2.44 -39.47 -18.80
N LEU A 23 -3.68 -39.86 -18.54
CA LEU A 23 -4.65 -39.03 -17.81
C LEU A 23 -4.22 -38.82 -16.36
N ASN A 24 -3.74 -39.86 -15.68
CA ASN A 24 -3.23 -39.77 -14.32
C ASN A 24 -1.99 -38.87 -14.22
N SER A 25 -1.07 -38.91 -15.19
CA SER A 25 0.08 -38.00 -15.21
C SER A 25 -0.34 -36.55 -15.39
N ILE A 26 -1.30 -36.27 -16.29
CA ILE A 26 -1.81 -34.92 -16.53
C ILE A 26 -2.53 -34.37 -15.30
N GLN A 27 -3.36 -35.21 -14.66
CA GLN A 27 -4.08 -34.80 -13.45
C GLN A 27 -3.10 -34.50 -12.31
N LYS A 28 -2.06 -35.33 -12.14
CA LYS A 28 -1.01 -35.12 -11.13
C LYS A 28 -0.19 -33.85 -11.40
N ASP A 29 0.12 -33.54 -12.66
CA ASP A 29 0.77 -32.28 -13.06
C ASP A 29 -0.12 -31.06 -12.78
N TYR A 30 -1.43 -31.16 -12.99
CA TYR A 30 -2.38 -30.07 -12.72
C TYR A 30 -2.42 -29.71 -11.23
N TYR A 31 -2.54 -30.71 -10.36
CA TYR A 31 -2.59 -30.48 -8.90
C TYR A 31 -1.24 -30.02 -8.33
N THR A 32 -0.12 -30.49 -8.89
CA THR A 32 1.21 -30.16 -8.35
C THR A 32 1.75 -28.81 -8.82
N LYS A 33 1.42 -28.36 -10.03
CA LYS A 33 1.97 -27.11 -10.59
C LYS A 33 0.96 -25.97 -10.66
N MET A 34 -0.28 -26.26 -11.01
CA MET A 34 -1.31 -25.25 -11.27
C MET A 34 -2.02 -24.82 -9.99
N LEU A 35 -2.35 -25.77 -9.10
CA LEU A 35 -3.00 -25.50 -7.83
C LEU A 35 -2.18 -24.58 -6.89
N PRO A 36 -0.88 -24.83 -6.61
CA PRO A 36 -0.11 -23.94 -5.74
C PRO A 36 0.13 -22.57 -6.37
N LYS A 37 0.21 -22.47 -7.70
CA LYS A 37 0.32 -21.19 -8.40
C LYS A 37 -0.98 -20.39 -8.29
N ALA A 38 -2.12 -21.02 -8.57
CA ALA A 38 -3.43 -20.40 -8.40
C ALA A 38 -3.71 -20.03 -6.95
N CYS A 39 -3.34 -20.88 -5.97
CA CYS A 39 -3.43 -20.52 -4.56
C CYS A 39 -2.51 -19.35 -4.21
N LYS A 40 -1.29 -19.29 -4.74
CA LYS A 40 -0.38 -18.16 -4.52
C LYS A 40 -0.91 -16.87 -5.14
N ASP A 41 -1.54 -16.96 -6.31
CA ASP A 41 -2.17 -15.84 -7.02
C ASP A 41 -3.45 -15.36 -6.30
N VAL A 42 -4.23 -16.29 -5.73
CA VAL A 42 -5.38 -15.98 -4.86
C VAL A 42 -4.92 -15.39 -3.53
N PHE A 43 -3.85 -15.90 -2.90
CA PHE A 43 -3.28 -15.32 -1.68
C PHE A 43 -2.61 -13.96 -1.93
N THR A 44 -2.13 -13.71 -3.14
CA THR A 44 -1.60 -12.41 -3.55
C THR A 44 -2.68 -11.43 -4.01
N LEU A 45 -3.97 -11.83 -3.99
CA LEU A 45 -5.20 -11.02 -4.10
C LEU A 45 -4.94 -9.50 -4.20
N GLY A 46 -4.52 -9.05 -5.39
CA GLY A 46 -4.37 -7.64 -5.73
C GLY A 46 -3.30 -6.83 -4.99
N SER A 47 -2.42 -7.42 -4.16
CA SER A 47 -1.31 -6.69 -3.52
C SER A 47 -0.08 -6.61 -4.42
N SER A 48 -0.21 -5.92 -5.55
CA SER A 48 0.95 -5.36 -6.25
C SER A 48 0.66 -3.92 -6.66
N LYS A 49 0.41 -3.08 -5.66
CA LYS A 49 0.48 -1.63 -5.87
C LYS A 49 1.91 -1.19 -5.57
N SER A 50 2.77 -1.37 -6.58
CA SER A 50 4.11 -0.78 -6.59
C SER A 50 3.95 0.72 -6.80
N TYR A 51 3.76 1.46 -5.71
CA TYR A 51 3.94 2.90 -5.75
C TYR A 51 5.45 3.15 -5.89
N PRO A 52 5.92 3.90 -6.91
CA PRO A 52 7.34 4.20 -7.05
C PRO A 52 7.88 5.05 -5.87
N MET A 53 6.97 5.62 -5.06
CA MET A 53 7.29 6.27 -3.78
C MET A 53 6.81 5.41 -2.61
N THR A 54 7.72 5.10 -1.70
CA THR A 54 7.41 4.53 -0.39
C THR A 54 6.67 5.55 0.46
N LEU A 55 5.59 5.14 1.15
CA LEU A 55 4.90 6.00 2.12
C LEU A 55 5.80 6.21 3.34
N ASN A 56 5.97 7.46 3.75
CA ASN A 56 6.69 7.83 4.96
C ASN A 56 5.70 7.98 6.14
N PHE A 57 5.97 7.27 7.22
CA PHE A 57 5.17 7.26 8.45
C PHE A 57 5.92 7.81 9.68
N ASP A 58 7.15 8.30 9.50
CA ASP A 58 8.04 8.67 10.61
C ASP A 58 7.89 10.13 11.02
N LYS A 59 8.31 11.05 10.14
CA LYS A 59 8.34 12.49 10.41
C LYS A 59 8.23 13.31 9.13
N GLY A 60 7.92 14.59 9.30
CA GLY A 60 7.88 15.58 8.22
C GLY A 60 6.60 16.39 8.25
N PHE A 61 6.25 16.96 7.11
CA PHE A 61 4.98 17.65 6.90
C PHE A 61 3.85 16.62 6.75
N CYS A 62 2.86 16.65 7.62
CA CYS A 62 1.70 15.74 7.56
C CYS A 62 0.82 16.11 6.36
N VAL A 63 0.65 15.15 5.45
CA VAL A 63 -0.14 15.32 4.22
C VAL A 63 -1.53 14.71 4.36
N GLY A 64 -1.69 13.68 5.20
CA GLY A 64 -2.96 13.00 5.36
C GLY A 64 -2.87 11.72 6.18
N LEU A 65 -3.94 10.94 6.14
CA LEU A 65 -4.07 9.66 6.84
C LEU A 65 -4.15 8.52 5.82
N TYR A 66 -3.27 7.54 5.97
CA TYR A 66 -3.36 6.27 5.26
C TYR A 66 -4.27 5.31 6.03
N LYS A 67 -5.32 4.83 5.35
CA LYS A 67 -6.23 3.82 5.87
C LYS A 67 -5.69 2.42 5.56
N GLY A 68 -5.12 1.77 6.56
CA GLY A 68 -4.80 0.34 6.52
C GLY A 68 -6.02 -0.53 6.86
N LEU A 69 -5.81 -1.84 6.99
CA LEU A 69 -6.88 -2.80 7.34
C LEU A 69 -7.64 -2.39 8.60
N ASN A 70 -6.92 -2.08 9.70
CA ASN A 70 -7.51 -1.79 11.01
C ASN A 70 -7.00 -0.50 11.67
N SER A 71 -6.21 0.32 10.96
CA SER A 71 -5.57 1.50 11.54
C SER A 71 -5.49 2.65 10.57
N LEU A 72 -5.72 3.87 11.06
CA LEU A 72 -5.38 5.10 10.38
C LEU A 72 -3.97 5.52 10.83
N LYS A 73 -3.06 5.71 9.87
CA LYS A 73 -1.69 6.15 10.16
C LYS A 73 -1.42 7.48 9.45
N PRO A 74 -0.86 8.50 10.13
CA PRO A 74 -0.45 9.73 9.48
C PRO A 74 0.69 9.47 8.51
N THR A 75 0.61 10.10 7.34
CA THR A 75 1.65 10.04 6.31
C THR A 75 2.30 11.40 6.17
N TYR A 76 3.62 11.38 6.07
CA TYR A 76 4.45 12.57 6.07
C TYR A 76 5.20 12.77 4.76
N TYR A 77 5.54 14.02 4.49
CA TYR A 77 6.43 14.44 3.42
C TYR A 77 7.67 15.10 4.03
N ASP A 78 8.83 14.49 3.82
CA ASP A 78 10.13 14.90 4.41
C ASP A 78 11.17 15.20 3.33
N ALA A 79 10.72 15.77 2.21
CA ALA A 79 11.61 16.28 1.18
C ALA A 79 11.63 17.82 1.23
N PRO A 80 12.77 18.47 0.89
CA PRO A 80 12.92 19.92 0.89
C PRO A 80 12.25 20.57 -0.34
N LEU A 81 11.04 20.15 -0.67
CA LEU A 81 10.25 20.62 -1.81
C LEU A 81 8.95 21.25 -1.30
N SER A 82 8.38 22.15 -2.10
CA SER A 82 7.14 22.85 -1.76
C SER A 82 5.91 21.96 -1.89
N THR A 83 4.96 22.12 -0.97
CA THR A 83 3.63 21.48 -1.04
C THR A 83 2.55 22.53 -1.31
N LEU A 84 1.68 22.28 -2.28
CA LEU A 84 0.53 23.14 -2.59
C LEU A 84 -0.76 22.48 -2.10
N ILE A 85 -1.57 23.23 -1.35
CA ILE A 85 -2.87 22.78 -0.86
C ILE A 85 -3.94 23.72 -1.38
N ILE A 86 -4.89 23.15 -2.11
CA ILE A 86 -6.01 23.89 -2.70
C ILE A 86 -7.29 23.37 -2.05
N ALA A 87 -8.04 24.27 -1.42
CA ALA A 87 -9.31 23.92 -0.80
C ALA A 87 -10.24 25.14 -0.74
N PRO A 88 -11.56 24.97 -0.96
CA PRO A 88 -12.52 26.07 -0.92
C PRO A 88 -12.69 26.64 0.50
N PRO A 89 -13.30 27.82 0.67
CA PRO A 89 -13.71 28.31 1.99
C PRO A 89 -14.60 27.30 2.73
N GLY A 90 -14.46 27.19 4.06
CA GLY A 90 -15.24 26.24 4.86
C GLY A 90 -14.83 24.76 4.78
N SER A 91 -13.86 24.39 3.94
CA SER A 91 -13.37 23.00 3.78
C SER A 91 -12.51 22.47 4.94
N GLY A 92 -12.20 23.32 5.92
CA GLY A 92 -11.35 22.92 7.04
C GLY A 92 -9.84 22.92 6.77
N LYS A 93 -9.34 23.56 5.71
CA LYS A 93 -7.87 23.66 5.42
C LYS A 93 -7.02 24.07 6.63
N THR A 94 -7.53 24.97 7.48
CA THR A 94 -6.84 25.42 8.69
C THR A 94 -6.76 24.28 9.71
N ALA A 95 -7.90 23.65 10.03
CA ALA A 95 -7.99 22.58 11.03
C ALA A 95 -7.31 21.27 10.58
N ALA A 96 -7.42 20.92 9.29
CA ALA A 96 -6.91 19.66 8.75
C ALA A 96 -5.42 19.70 8.39
N VAL A 97 -4.87 20.89 8.09
CA VAL A 97 -3.48 21.01 7.62
C VAL A 97 -2.68 21.98 8.49
N ALA A 98 -3.08 23.25 8.59
CA ALA A 98 -2.25 24.27 9.22
C ALA A 98 -2.02 23.97 10.71
N VAL A 99 -3.09 23.71 11.46
CA VAL A 99 -3.04 23.39 12.90
C VAL A 99 -2.18 22.16 13.19
N PRO A 100 -2.45 20.96 12.62
CA PRO A 100 -1.67 19.76 12.96
C PRO A 100 -0.20 19.87 12.54
N ASN A 101 0.11 20.57 11.45
CA ASN A 101 1.50 20.77 11.05
C ASN A 101 2.23 21.74 11.97
N LEU A 102 1.60 22.84 12.39
CA LEU A 102 2.21 23.78 13.34
C LEU A 102 2.32 23.21 14.76
N LEU A 103 1.56 22.18 15.12
CA LEU A 103 1.73 21.47 16.40
C LEU A 103 2.80 20.38 16.33
N ASN A 104 2.96 19.71 15.18
CA ASN A 104 3.87 18.55 15.07
C ASN A 104 5.26 18.87 14.51
N VAL A 105 5.42 19.91 13.68
CA VAL A 105 6.71 20.21 13.05
C VAL A 105 7.56 21.07 14.01
N PRO A 106 8.69 20.54 14.55
CA PRO A 106 9.52 21.27 15.52
C PRO A 106 10.36 22.37 14.87
N SER A 107 10.54 22.31 13.55
CA SER A 107 11.32 23.28 12.79
C SER A 107 10.77 24.71 12.92
N SER A 108 11.66 25.69 12.78
CA SER A 108 11.28 27.09 12.67
C SER A 108 10.33 27.31 11.51
N CYS A 109 9.28 28.12 11.72
CA CYS A 109 8.25 28.39 10.73
C CYS A 109 7.95 29.89 10.66
N VAL A 110 7.67 30.37 9.46
CA VAL A 110 7.07 31.69 9.23
C VAL A 110 5.66 31.45 8.71
N VAL A 111 4.68 32.05 9.37
CA VAL A 111 3.26 31.80 9.09
C VAL A 111 2.61 33.13 8.71
N LEU A 112 1.99 33.16 7.54
CA LEU A 112 1.12 34.28 7.14
C LEU A 112 -0.27 34.04 7.72
N ASP A 113 -0.57 34.71 8.83
CA ASP A 113 -1.87 34.63 9.50
C ASP A 113 -2.53 36.02 9.52
N ILE A 114 -3.33 36.29 8.49
CA ILE A 114 -4.01 37.59 8.32
C ILE A 114 -5.02 37.84 9.46
N LYS A 115 -5.57 36.78 10.07
CA LYS A 115 -6.62 36.90 11.07
C LYS A 115 -6.12 36.81 12.51
N GLY A 116 -4.95 36.20 12.74
CA GLY A 116 -4.40 35.95 14.08
C GLY A 116 -4.90 34.67 14.74
N GLU A 117 -5.84 33.94 14.12
CA GLU A 117 -6.45 32.73 14.69
C GLU A 117 -5.41 31.62 14.97
N LEU A 118 -4.41 31.45 14.10
CA LEU A 118 -3.36 30.44 14.28
C LEU A 118 -2.39 30.85 15.39
N PHE A 119 -2.06 32.15 15.47
CA PHE A 119 -1.20 32.66 16.53
C PHE A 119 -1.82 32.39 17.90
N ASP A 120 -3.08 32.81 18.10
CA ASP A 120 -3.79 32.67 19.36
C ASP A 120 -3.95 31.20 19.78
N LEU A 121 -4.20 30.30 18.83
CA LEU A 121 -4.40 28.88 19.10
C LEU A 121 -3.10 28.11 19.37
N ILE A 122 -1.98 28.46 18.71
CA ILE A 122 -0.83 27.56 18.56
C ILE A 122 0.46 28.11 19.17
N ALA A 123 0.63 29.44 19.25
CA ALA A 123 1.87 30.06 19.73
C ALA A 123 2.30 29.54 21.11
N GLY A 124 1.35 29.45 22.04
CA GLY A 124 1.60 28.96 23.40
C GLY A 124 2.10 27.51 23.41
N TYR A 125 1.49 26.63 22.62
CA TYR A 125 1.93 25.23 22.52
C TYR A 125 3.36 25.13 21.97
N ARG A 126 3.66 25.86 20.89
CA ARG A 126 5.00 25.84 20.29
C ARG A 126 6.07 26.38 21.24
N GLN A 127 5.74 27.39 22.05
CA GLN A 127 6.65 27.91 23.07
C GLN A 127 6.87 26.91 24.22
N GLN A 128 5.80 26.29 24.72
CA GLN A 128 5.85 25.44 25.91
C GLN A 128 6.38 24.04 25.61
N VAL A 129 5.93 23.42 24.52
CA VAL A 129 6.22 22.02 24.17
C VAL A 129 7.41 21.92 23.23
N LEU A 130 7.37 22.67 22.11
CA LEU A 130 8.43 22.61 21.09
C LEU A 130 9.62 23.53 21.41
N LYS A 131 9.50 24.38 22.44
CA LYS A 131 10.53 25.34 22.89
C LYS A 131 10.96 26.34 21.83
N ASN A 132 10.08 26.65 20.87
CA ASN A 132 10.35 27.69 19.88
C ASN A 132 10.20 29.09 20.50
N LYS A 133 11.05 30.03 20.07
CA LYS A 133 10.80 31.46 20.30
C LYS A 133 9.70 31.93 19.37
N ILE A 134 8.78 32.75 19.90
CA ILE A 134 7.61 33.23 19.17
C ILE A 134 7.77 34.74 18.93
N PHE A 135 7.55 35.17 17.70
CA PHE A 135 7.55 36.57 17.29
C PHE A 135 6.28 36.82 16.48
N CYS A 136 5.49 37.82 16.90
CA CYS A 136 4.40 38.39 16.11
C CYS A 136 4.82 39.81 15.76
N ILE A 137 4.72 40.17 14.47
CA ILE A 137 5.08 41.49 13.94
C ILE A 137 3.79 42.16 13.47
#